data_AF-A0A8J3M258-F1
#
_entry.id   AF-A0A8J3M258-F1
#
_cell.length_a   1.000
_cell.length_b   1.000
_cell.length_c   1.000
_cell.angle_alpha   90.00
_cell.angle_beta   90.00
_cell.angle_gamma   90.00
#
_symmetry.space_group_name_H-M   'P 1'
#
loop_
_entity.id
_entity.type
_entity.pdbx_description
1 polymer ?
#
loop_
_entity_poly.entity_id
_entity_poly.type
_entity_poly.pdbx_seq_one_letter_code
_entity_poly.pdbx_strand_id
1 'polypeptide(L)'
;MISALVFTPGFSLVVALLVFACILVVGRLRGRAPVPPQVGDERGGPARAADRTIARRRRFLHRLALVAPWVIVAPFVVTEALPFVDVFLRYTAPALAVAFPGDPLDVRWWVYAAPPAAATVCFAVVFVVLSHERAHPEVPVTPVVRRGWAHFVSRRDAAVATAALALFVLTALIAGGASSPDDNGWFSRLEIPVGETGPGSMTFFGWAYSVPALVAIAVLTALVVGSLRNDSFRPFVRPETVGAETAARRDTAALLTRLFIATILLTLGGAWFMIGGAGTGAVGVGIPGFGMFMFSAGYASFAPAFVVAGVALQAAAVVLLLLTIRMRRRLGQMPAAPAHLSTDVAA
;
A
#
# COMPACT_ATOMS: atom_id res chain seq x y z
N MET A 1 23.33 20.28 -5.35
CA MET A 1 21.89 20.55 -5.56
C MET A 1 21.12 19.34 -6.07
N ILE A 2 21.52 18.68 -7.16
CA ILE A 2 20.81 17.48 -7.68
C ILE A 2 20.83 16.33 -6.66
N SER A 3 21.93 16.15 -5.93
CA SER A 3 22.03 15.15 -4.84
C SER A 3 20.96 15.37 -3.77
N ALA A 4 20.81 16.59 -3.24
CA ALA A 4 19.83 16.89 -2.19
C ALA A 4 18.37 16.64 -2.60
N LEU A 5 18.04 16.79 -3.89
CA LEU A 5 16.69 16.51 -4.40
C LEU A 5 16.42 15.00 -4.56
N VAL A 6 17.42 14.22 -4.99
CA VAL A 6 17.29 12.76 -5.19
C VAL A 6 17.16 12.01 -3.86
N PHE A 7 17.70 12.56 -2.77
CA PHE A 7 17.60 12.01 -1.42
C PHE A 7 16.42 12.54 -0.62
N THR A 8 15.30 12.89 -1.29
CA THR A 8 14.06 13.28 -0.58
C THR A 8 12.94 12.27 -0.82
N PRO A 9 12.11 11.99 0.18
CA PRO A 9 10.96 11.09 0.01
C PRO A 9 9.97 11.56 -1.07
N GLY A 10 9.86 12.88 -1.30
CA GLY A 10 9.06 13.45 -2.40
C GLY A 10 9.51 13.01 -3.80
N PHE A 11 10.78 12.61 -3.96
CA PHE A 11 11.30 12.09 -5.23
C PHE A 11 10.62 10.77 -5.64
N SER A 12 10.27 9.90 -4.69
CA SER A 12 9.59 8.63 -4.98
C SER A 12 8.21 8.85 -5.61
N LEU A 13 7.51 9.93 -5.22
CA LEU A 13 6.23 10.32 -5.80
C LEU A 13 6.38 10.76 -7.26
N VAL A 14 7.41 11.57 -7.56
CA VAL A 14 7.72 11.97 -8.94
C VAL A 14 8.06 10.75 -9.79
N VAL A 15 8.92 9.86 -9.30
CA VAL A 15 9.26 8.60 -9.98
C VAL A 15 8.01 7.74 -10.21
N ALA A 16 7.14 7.61 -9.22
CA ALA A 16 5.91 6.85 -9.34
C ALA A 16 4.98 7.41 -10.42
N LEU A 17 4.81 8.73 -10.47
CA LEU A 17 3.99 9.41 -11.47
C LEU A 17 4.56 9.22 -12.88
N LEU A 18 5.89 9.30 -13.04
CA LEU A 18 6.57 9.06 -14.32
C LEU A 18 6.43 7.61 -14.78
N VAL A 19 6.66 6.64 -13.90
CA VAL A 19 6.49 5.21 -14.19
C VAL A 19 5.03 4.92 -14.56
N PHE A 20 4.08 5.46 -13.81
CA PHE A 20 2.66 5.30 -14.10
C PHE A 20 2.30 5.90 -15.47
N ALA A 21 2.75 7.13 -15.77
CA ALA A 21 2.54 7.77 -17.07
C ALA A 21 3.11 6.92 -18.22
N CYS A 22 4.31 6.36 -18.05
CA CYS A 22 4.91 5.45 -19.02
C CYS A 22 4.05 4.19 -19.26
N ILE A 23 3.58 3.54 -18.19
CA ILE A 23 2.66 2.39 -18.28
C ILE A 23 1.36 2.77 -19.02
N LEU A 24 0.83 3.98 -18.80
CA LEU A 24 -0.36 4.46 -19.50
C LEU A 24 -0.11 4.61 -21.01
N VAL A 25 1.04 5.18 -21.40
CA VAL A 25 1.42 5.40 -22.80
C VAL A 25 1.60 4.06 -23.51
N VAL A 26 2.43 3.16 -22.96
CA VAL A 26 2.65 1.82 -23.52
C VAL A 26 1.35 1.03 -23.62
N GLY A 27 0.49 1.11 -22.60
CA GLY A 27 -0.81 0.46 -22.60
C GLY A 27 -1.83 1.04 -23.59
N ARG A 28 -1.70 2.33 -23.98
CA ARG A 28 -2.51 2.93 -25.05
C ARG A 28 -2.02 2.48 -26.43
N LEU A 29 -0.71 2.41 -26.63
CA LEU A 29 -0.11 1.98 -27.90
C LEU A 29 -0.44 0.53 -28.24
N ARG A 30 -0.60 -0.33 -27.23
CA ARG A 30 -0.92 -1.76 -27.40
C ARG A 30 -2.42 -2.08 -27.52
N GLY A 31 -3.32 -1.11 -27.39
CA GLY A 31 -4.74 -1.37 -27.14
C GLY A 31 -5.71 -0.60 -28.02
N ARG A 32 -5.82 -0.98 -29.30
CA ARG A 32 -7.03 -0.76 -30.11
C ARG A 32 -7.43 -2.08 -30.76
N ALA A 33 -8.12 -2.92 -30.00
CA ALA A 33 -8.88 -4.02 -30.57
C ALA A 33 -10.29 -3.50 -30.95
N PRO A 34 -10.85 -3.93 -32.10
CA PRO A 34 -12.18 -3.54 -32.53
C PRO A 34 -13.23 -3.98 -31.50
N VAL A 35 -14.10 -3.05 -31.11
CA VAL A 35 -15.28 -3.36 -30.29
C VAL A 35 -16.36 -3.91 -31.23
N PRO A 36 -16.83 -5.15 -31.04
CA PRO A 36 -17.92 -5.68 -31.86
C PRO A 36 -19.25 -4.95 -31.59
N PRO A 37 -20.18 -4.92 -32.57
CA PRO A 37 -21.43 -4.17 -32.47
C PRO A 37 -22.36 -4.73 -31.41
N GLN A 38 -23.02 -3.85 -30.65
CA GLN A 38 -24.02 -4.19 -29.64
C GLN A 38 -25.41 -4.35 -30.26
N VAL A 39 -26.08 -5.47 -29.99
CA VAL A 39 -27.52 -5.67 -30.24
C VAL A 39 -28.20 -5.81 -28.88
N GLY A 40 -29.13 -4.91 -28.59
CA GLY A 40 -29.85 -4.86 -27.31
C GLY A 40 -31.09 -5.73 -27.32
N ASP A 41 -31.54 -6.14 -26.12
CA ASP A 41 -32.97 -6.10 -25.80
C ASP A 41 -33.24 -6.18 -24.28
N GLU A 42 -34.37 -5.58 -23.92
CA GLU A 42 -34.96 -5.38 -22.61
C GLU A 42 -35.96 -6.50 -22.30
N ARG A 43 -35.76 -7.35 -21.28
CA ARG A 43 -36.90 -8.00 -20.58
C ARG A 43 -36.67 -8.14 -19.08
N GLY A 44 -37.54 -7.47 -18.32
CA GLY A 44 -37.56 -7.45 -16.87
C GLY A 44 -38.42 -8.54 -16.25
N GLY A 45 -37.87 -9.25 -15.28
CA GLY A 45 -38.55 -10.20 -14.39
C GLY A 45 -37.88 -10.27 -13.01
N PRO A 46 -38.36 -11.14 -12.09
CA PRO A 46 -38.00 -11.19 -10.65
C PRO A 46 -36.52 -11.42 -10.30
N ALA A 47 -35.65 -11.60 -11.30
CA ALA A 47 -34.18 -11.46 -11.22
C ALA A 47 -33.70 -10.12 -10.60
N ARG A 48 -34.58 -9.11 -10.53
CA ARG A 48 -34.30 -7.77 -9.97
C ARG A 48 -33.84 -7.73 -8.51
N ALA A 49 -34.16 -8.72 -7.66
CA ALA A 49 -33.77 -8.69 -6.24
C ALA A 49 -32.33 -9.16 -6.00
N ALA A 50 -31.93 -10.30 -6.58
CA ALA A 50 -30.55 -10.79 -6.57
C ALA A 50 -29.60 -9.81 -7.30
N ASP A 51 -30.05 -9.24 -8.41
CA ASP A 51 -29.32 -8.20 -9.15
C ASP A 51 -29.08 -6.94 -8.32
N ARG A 52 -30.03 -6.53 -7.46
CA ARG A 52 -29.86 -5.33 -6.61
C ARG A 52 -28.74 -5.51 -5.59
N THR A 53 -28.62 -6.68 -4.97
CA THR A 53 -27.59 -6.97 -3.97
C THR A 53 -26.21 -7.05 -4.62
N ILE A 54 -26.11 -7.75 -5.76
CA ILE A 54 -24.88 -7.83 -6.57
C ILE A 54 -24.48 -6.44 -7.08
N ALA A 55 -25.43 -5.64 -7.57
CA ALA A 55 -25.19 -4.28 -8.04
C ALA A 55 -24.78 -3.32 -6.92
N ARG A 56 -25.35 -3.43 -5.71
CA ARG A 56 -24.95 -2.63 -4.54
C ARG A 56 -23.50 -2.96 -4.15
N ARG A 57 -23.16 -4.24 -4.09
CA ARG A 57 -21.80 -4.70 -3.78
C ARG A 57 -20.79 -4.27 -4.84
N ARG A 58 -21.10 -4.44 -6.13
CA ARG A 58 -20.24 -3.98 -7.23
C ARG A 58 -20.00 -2.47 -7.16
N ARG A 59 -21.05 -1.68 -6.86
CA ARG A 59 -20.92 -0.23 -6.63
C ARG A 59 -20.05 0.10 -5.42
N PHE A 60 -20.20 -0.62 -4.31
CA PHE A 60 -19.37 -0.43 -3.12
C PHE A 60 -17.90 -0.74 -3.41
N LEU A 61 -17.59 -1.91 -3.97
CA LEU A 61 -16.22 -2.31 -4.32
C LEU A 61 -15.60 -1.38 -5.37
N HIS A 62 -16.41 -0.85 -6.30
CA HIS A 62 -15.96 0.16 -7.24
C HIS A 62 -15.58 1.47 -6.52
N ARG A 63 -16.43 1.98 -5.62
CA ARG A 63 -16.13 3.17 -4.82
C ARG A 63 -14.90 2.95 -3.93
N LEU A 64 -14.80 1.79 -3.28
CA LEU A 64 -13.65 1.42 -2.46
C LEU A 64 -12.36 1.47 -3.28
N ALA A 65 -12.34 0.87 -4.47
CA ALA A 65 -11.14 0.87 -5.31
C ALA A 65 -10.76 2.26 -5.84
N LEU A 66 -11.70 3.21 -5.88
CA LEU A 66 -11.40 4.59 -6.23
C LEU A 66 -10.91 5.39 -5.01
N VAL A 67 -11.47 5.15 -3.83
CA VAL A 67 -11.22 5.95 -2.62
C VAL A 67 -10.05 5.43 -1.78
N ALA A 68 -9.98 4.11 -1.54
CA ALA A 68 -8.98 3.52 -0.64
C ALA A 68 -7.53 3.84 -1.06
N PRO A 69 -7.15 3.81 -2.35
CA PRO A 69 -5.83 4.25 -2.78
C PRO A 69 -5.45 5.65 -2.32
N TRP A 70 -6.38 6.61 -2.40
CA TRP A 70 -6.13 7.98 -1.96
C TRP A 70 -6.06 8.08 -0.44
N VAL A 71 -6.93 7.37 0.28
CA VAL A 71 -6.90 7.34 1.75
C VAL A 71 -5.58 6.76 2.27
N ILE A 72 -5.03 5.75 1.60
CA ILE A 72 -3.75 5.12 1.97
C ILE A 72 -2.54 6.02 1.62
N VAL A 73 -2.59 6.70 0.47
CA VAL A 73 -1.48 7.56 0.00
C VAL A 73 -1.50 8.94 0.65
N ALA A 74 -2.66 9.47 1.04
CA ALA A 74 -2.76 10.83 1.59
C ALA A 74 -1.86 11.06 2.81
N PRO A 75 -1.83 10.17 3.84
CA PRO A 75 -0.91 10.36 4.96
C PRO A 75 0.54 10.39 4.50
N PHE A 76 0.92 9.49 3.60
CA PHE A 76 2.27 9.47 3.02
C PHE A 76 2.60 10.78 2.29
N VAL A 77 1.69 11.30 1.48
CA VAL A 77 1.89 12.59 0.80
C VAL A 77 1.99 13.72 1.80
N VAL A 78 1.16 13.74 2.83
CA VAL A 78 1.19 14.78 3.88
C VAL A 78 2.50 14.72 4.65
N THR A 79 2.97 13.52 5.02
CA THR A 79 4.19 13.36 5.81
C THR A 79 5.45 13.61 5.02
N GLU A 80 5.45 13.31 3.72
CA GLU A 80 6.65 13.39 2.88
C GLU A 80 6.72 14.65 2.02
N ALA A 81 5.58 15.12 1.51
CA ALA A 81 5.55 16.31 0.65
C ALA A 81 5.62 17.60 1.46
N LEU A 82 5.05 17.67 2.68
CA LEU A 82 5.10 18.90 3.47
C LEU A 82 6.53 19.27 3.91
N PRO A 83 7.35 18.36 4.47
CA PRO A 83 8.74 18.67 4.80
C PRO A 83 9.57 18.95 3.55
N PHE A 84 9.29 18.23 2.45
CA PHE A 84 9.95 18.50 1.17
C PHE A 84 9.68 19.92 0.66
N VAL A 85 8.40 20.34 0.69
CA VAL A 85 8.00 21.69 0.29
C VAL A 85 8.62 22.72 1.24
N ASP A 86 8.65 22.48 2.55
CA ASP A 86 9.33 23.38 3.50
C ASP A 86 10.82 23.53 3.19
N VAL A 87 11.54 22.41 3.05
CA VAL A 87 12.97 22.40 2.70
C VAL A 87 13.20 23.10 1.36
N PHE A 88 12.42 22.76 0.34
CA PHE A 88 12.51 23.38 -0.98
C PHE A 88 12.27 24.89 -0.90
N LEU A 89 11.27 25.34 -0.15
CA LEU A 89 10.97 26.76 0.03
C LEU A 89 12.09 27.46 0.82
N ARG A 90 12.65 26.85 1.88
CA ARG A 90 13.80 27.41 2.61
C ARG A 90 15.01 27.64 1.71
N TYR A 91 15.24 26.75 0.74
CA TYR A 91 16.38 26.89 -0.19
C TYR A 91 16.09 27.78 -1.39
N THR A 92 14.87 27.77 -1.94
CA THR A 92 14.55 28.47 -3.19
C THR A 92 13.85 29.81 -2.99
N ALA A 93 13.11 29.98 -1.89
CA ALA A 93 12.32 31.15 -1.58
C ALA A 93 12.22 31.35 -0.05
N PRO A 94 13.33 31.70 0.64
CA PRO A 94 13.38 31.74 2.10
C PRO A 94 12.36 32.73 2.71
N ALA A 95 11.96 33.76 1.96
CA ALA A 95 10.92 34.70 2.36
C ALA A 95 9.50 34.06 2.46
N LEU A 96 9.28 32.89 1.87
CA LEU A 96 8.04 32.12 1.91
C LEU A 96 8.13 30.89 2.83
N ALA A 97 9.28 30.65 3.45
CA ALA A 97 9.45 29.53 4.36
C ALA A 97 8.61 29.75 5.63
N VAL A 98 7.57 28.95 5.81
CA VAL A 98 6.79 28.93 7.05
C VAL A 98 7.56 28.05 8.02
N ALA A 99 8.02 28.62 9.14
CA ALA A 99 8.58 27.82 10.23
C ALA A 99 7.49 26.90 10.78
N PHE A 100 7.51 25.62 10.38
CA PHE A 100 6.63 24.62 10.97
C PHE A 100 7.01 24.48 12.45
N PRO A 101 6.09 24.76 13.38
CA PRO A 101 6.36 24.60 14.81
C PRO A 101 6.49 23.10 15.11
N GLY A 102 7.66 22.72 15.62
CA GLY A 102 7.99 21.36 16.03
C GLY A 102 9.49 21.17 15.99
N ASP A 103 10.07 20.78 17.10
CA ASP A 103 11.49 20.45 17.15
C ASP A 103 11.76 19.34 16.10
N PRO A 104 12.81 19.45 15.28
CA PRO A 104 13.23 18.36 14.38
C PRO A 104 13.58 17.05 15.13
N LEU A 105 13.60 17.10 16.47
CA LEU A 105 13.86 16.01 17.39
C LEU A 105 12.60 15.29 17.90
N ASP A 106 11.38 15.78 17.61
CA ASP A 106 10.17 15.05 18.02
C ASP A 106 10.04 13.74 17.24
N VAL A 107 9.97 12.62 17.96
CA VAL A 107 9.78 11.27 17.40
C VAL A 107 8.41 11.20 16.73
N ARG A 108 8.36 11.46 15.42
CA ARG A 108 7.13 11.37 14.60
C ARG A 108 6.82 9.92 14.20
N TRP A 109 6.71 9.02 15.17
CA TRP A 109 6.42 7.59 14.97
C TRP A 109 5.18 7.35 14.09
N TRP A 110 4.20 8.26 14.18
CA TRP A 110 2.96 8.20 13.43
C TRP A 110 3.17 8.28 11.92
N VAL A 111 4.29 8.84 11.42
CA VAL A 111 4.59 8.93 9.98
C VAL A 111 4.64 7.55 9.34
N TYR A 112 5.26 6.57 10.01
CA TYR A 112 5.39 5.20 9.50
C TYR A 112 4.15 4.36 9.82
N ALA A 113 3.44 4.65 10.90
CA ALA A 113 2.20 3.95 11.25
C ALA A 113 0.97 4.46 10.47
N ALA A 114 1.03 5.66 9.88
CA ALA A 114 -0.13 6.28 9.25
C ALA A 114 -0.64 5.55 7.99
N PRO A 115 0.20 5.12 7.04
CA PRO A 115 -0.28 4.32 5.91
C PRO A 115 -1.01 3.02 6.31
N PRO A 116 -0.46 2.16 7.20
CA PRO A 116 -1.16 0.96 7.63
C PRO A 116 -2.37 1.27 8.52
N ALA A 117 -2.36 2.34 9.32
CA ALA A 117 -3.54 2.77 10.07
C ALA A 117 -4.68 3.25 9.14
N ALA A 118 -4.38 4.04 8.11
CA ALA A 118 -5.35 4.48 7.12
C ALA A 118 -5.92 3.29 6.33
N ALA A 119 -5.06 2.35 5.92
CA ALA A 119 -5.51 1.10 5.32
C ALA A 119 -6.40 0.30 6.27
N THR A 120 -6.05 0.22 7.55
CA THR A 120 -6.84 -0.48 8.58
C THR A 120 -8.27 0.06 8.62
N VAL A 121 -8.46 1.38 8.58
CA VAL A 121 -9.81 1.98 8.52
C VAL A 121 -10.56 1.55 7.26
N CYS A 122 -9.93 1.60 6.09
CA CYS A 122 -10.55 1.13 4.85
C CYS A 122 -10.95 -0.36 4.93
N PHE A 123 -10.06 -1.20 5.43
CA PHE A 123 -10.29 -2.64 5.55
C PHE A 123 -11.29 -2.99 6.65
N ALA A 124 -11.40 -2.20 7.71
CA ALA A 124 -12.42 -2.36 8.74
C ALA A 124 -13.82 -2.14 8.13
N VAL A 125 -13.99 -1.08 7.32
CA VAL A 125 -15.26 -0.84 6.61
C VAL A 125 -15.58 -1.99 5.66
N VAL A 126 -14.60 -2.49 4.91
CA VAL A 126 -14.78 -3.66 4.02
C VAL A 126 -15.18 -4.89 4.82
N PHE A 127 -14.48 -5.17 5.91
CA PHE A 127 -14.72 -6.32 6.77
C PHE A 127 -16.15 -6.30 7.32
N VAL A 128 -16.60 -5.14 7.83
CA VAL A 128 -17.95 -4.94 8.36
C VAL A 128 -19.01 -5.10 7.27
N VAL A 129 -18.80 -4.51 6.08
CA VAL A 129 -19.75 -4.68 4.96
C VAL A 129 -19.85 -6.14 4.55
N LEU A 130 -18.72 -6.84 4.41
CA LEU A 130 -18.70 -8.25 4.02
C LEU A 130 -19.23 -9.18 5.11
N SER A 131 -19.08 -8.85 6.40
CA SER A 131 -19.60 -9.68 7.50
C SER A 131 -21.12 -9.57 7.66
N HIS A 132 -21.71 -8.44 7.29
CA HIS A 132 -23.17 -8.24 7.34
C HIS A 132 -23.91 -8.71 6.09
N GLU A 133 -23.20 -8.99 4.98
CA GLU A 133 -23.81 -9.56 3.77
C GLU A 133 -24.18 -11.05 3.98
N ARG A 134 -25.37 -11.30 4.54
CA ARG A 134 -25.94 -12.66 4.60
C ARG A 134 -26.47 -13.08 3.23
N ALA A 135 -25.76 -13.99 2.56
CA ALA A 135 -26.29 -14.63 1.36
C ALA A 135 -27.24 -15.76 1.77
N HIS A 136 -28.52 -15.62 1.42
CA HIS A 136 -29.46 -16.72 1.47
C HIS A 136 -29.40 -17.43 0.12
N PRO A 137 -29.04 -18.72 0.08
CA PRO A 137 -29.13 -19.49 -1.16
C PRO A 137 -30.57 -19.48 -1.64
N GLU A 138 -30.82 -19.07 -2.88
CA GLU A 138 -32.15 -19.19 -3.48
C GLU A 138 -32.39 -20.64 -3.93
N VAL A 139 -31.33 -21.29 -4.39
CA VAL A 139 -31.29 -22.73 -4.71
C VAL A 139 -30.07 -23.35 -4.03
N PRO A 140 -30.22 -24.46 -3.29
CA PRO A 140 -29.10 -25.13 -2.64
C PRO A 140 -28.06 -25.58 -3.67
N VAL A 141 -26.87 -24.98 -3.64
CA VAL A 141 -25.71 -25.46 -4.40
C VAL A 141 -24.85 -26.30 -3.46
N THR A 142 -24.84 -27.62 -3.62
CA THR A 142 -23.95 -28.50 -2.87
C THR A 142 -22.49 -28.20 -3.26
N PRO A 143 -21.64 -27.75 -2.32
CA PRO A 143 -20.24 -27.49 -2.64
C PRO A 143 -19.51 -28.81 -2.85
N VAL A 144 -19.11 -29.09 -4.09
CA VAL A 144 -18.39 -30.31 -4.50
C VAL A 144 -16.97 -30.38 -3.91
N VAL A 145 -16.41 -29.25 -3.42
CA VAL A 145 -15.04 -29.17 -2.89
C VAL A 145 -14.97 -28.22 -1.69
N ARG A 146 -14.13 -28.55 -0.69
CA ARG A 146 -13.81 -27.68 0.45
C ARG A 146 -13.04 -26.45 -0.04
N ARG A 147 -13.71 -25.30 -0.11
CA ARG A 147 -13.15 -24.03 -0.61
C ARG A 147 -12.47 -23.27 0.52
N GLY A 148 -11.20 -22.90 0.32
CA GLY A 148 -10.47 -21.96 1.18
C GLY A 148 -10.23 -20.63 0.47
N TRP A 149 -10.02 -19.56 1.22
CA TRP A 149 -9.71 -18.22 0.70
C TRP A 149 -8.50 -18.21 -0.25
N ALA A 150 -7.52 -19.08 -0.02
CA ALA A 150 -6.35 -19.26 -0.89
C ALA A 150 -6.70 -19.69 -2.33
N HIS A 151 -7.89 -20.23 -2.59
CA HIS A 151 -8.32 -20.58 -3.95
C HIS A 151 -8.61 -19.35 -4.81
N PHE A 152 -9.01 -18.23 -4.19
CA PHE A 152 -9.41 -17.02 -4.90
C PHE A 152 -8.26 -16.01 -5.04
N VAL A 153 -7.23 -16.14 -4.22
CA VAL A 153 -6.03 -15.30 -4.29
C VAL A 153 -5.05 -15.89 -5.30
N SER A 154 -4.52 -15.05 -6.19
CA SER A 154 -3.42 -15.43 -7.08
C SER A 154 -2.21 -15.89 -6.25
N ARG A 155 -1.61 -17.03 -6.57
CA ARG A 155 -0.39 -17.52 -5.89
C ARG A 155 0.74 -16.49 -5.92
N ARG A 156 0.84 -15.73 -7.02
CA ARG A 156 1.83 -14.65 -7.16
C ARG A 156 1.55 -13.52 -6.18
N ASP A 157 0.31 -13.04 -6.13
CA ASP A 157 -0.08 -11.93 -5.24
C ASP A 157 0.06 -12.36 -3.76
N ALA A 158 -0.28 -13.61 -3.42
CA ALA A 158 -0.06 -14.15 -2.09
C ALA A 158 1.43 -14.24 -1.73
N ALA A 159 2.27 -14.75 -2.62
CA ALA A 159 3.71 -14.84 -2.40
C ALA A 159 4.35 -13.46 -2.19
N VAL A 160 3.96 -12.47 -3.02
CA VAL A 160 4.44 -11.08 -2.88
C VAL A 160 3.97 -10.47 -1.57
N ALA A 161 2.70 -10.67 -1.18
CA ALA A 161 2.18 -10.18 0.09
C ALA A 161 2.92 -10.77 1.29
N THR A 162 3.12 -12.09 1.30
CA THR A 162 3.87 -12.76 2.37
C THR A 162 5.32 -12.33 2.42
N ALA A 163 5.99 -12.20 1.27
CA ALA A 163 7.38 -11.75 1.19
C ALA A 163 7.52 -10.30 1.68
N ALA A 164 6.65 -9.39 1.26
CA ALA A 164 6.68 -8.00 1.70
C ALA A 164 6.42 -7.88 3.21
N LEU A 165 5.45 -8.64 3.74
CA LEU A 165 5.16 -8.67 5.18
C LEU A 165 6.35 -9.23 5.98
N ALA A 166 6.91 -10.36 5.56
CA ALA A 166 8.06 -10.96 6.21
C ALA A 166 9.27 -10.02 6.20
N LEU A 167 9.55 -9.39 5.06
CA LEU A 167 10.64 -8.43 4.91
C LEU A 167 10.45 -7.21 5.82
N PHE A 168 9.23 -6.71 5.95
CA PHE A 168 8.92 -5.64 6.90
C PHE A 168 9.14 -6.07 8.35
N VAL A 169 8.63 -7.23 8.75
CA VAL A 169 8.80 -7.73 10.13
C VAL A 169 10.29 -7.93 10.44
N LEU A 170 11.05 -8.55 9.53
CA LEU A 170 12.50 -8.73 9.70
C LEU A 170 13.23 -7.39 9.81
N THR A 171 12.90 -6.43 8.95
CA THR A 171 13.47 -5.06 9.02
C THR A 171 13.18 -4.42 10.37
N ALA A 172 11.93 -4.49 10.83
CA ALA A 172 11.49 -3.91 12.10
C ALA A 172 12.21 -4.54 13.32
N LEU A 173 12.40 -5.86 13.31
CA LEU A 173 13.09 -6.58 14.38
C LEU A 173 14.60 -6.27 14.39
N ILE A 174 15.25 -6.28 13.23
CA ILE A 174 16.69 -6.01 13.11
C ILE A 174 16.97 -4.55 13.49
N ALA A 175 16.21 -3.61 12.93
CA ALA A 175 16.38 -2.18 13.21
C ALA A 175 15.99 -1.84 14.65
N GLY A 176 14.94 -2.47 15.19
CA GLY A 176 14.60 -2.37 16.61
C GLY A 176 15.74 -2.86 17.51
N GLY A 177 16.30 -4.04 17.23
CA GLY A 177 17.43 -4.59 18.00
C GLY A 177 18.72 -3.76 17.91
N ALA A 178 18.92 -3.02 16.83
CA ALA A 178 20.08 -2.14 16.64
C ALA A 178 19.88 -0.71 17.20
N SER A 179 18.67 -0.37 17.68
CA SER A 179 18.35 0.97 18.15
C SER A 179 18.74 1.19 19.62
N SER A 180 19.12 2.42 19.94
CA SER A 180 19.43 2.92 21.28
C SER A 180 18.36 3.92 21.75
N PRO A 181 18.12 4.03 23.07
CA PRO A 181 17.16 4.96 23.63
C PRO A 181 17.58 6.43 23.45
N ASP A 182 16.60 7.30 23.24
CA ASP A 182 16.74 8.74 23.32
C ASP A 182 16.74 9.26 24.76
N ASP A 183 16.90 10.56 24.94
CA ASP A 183 16.94 11.19 26.26
C ASP A 183 15.60 11.04 27.00
N ASN A 184 14.52 10.72 26.28
CA ASN A 184 13.20 10.41 26.80
C ASN A 184 12.95 8.89 26.95
N GLY A 185 13.95 8.04 26.66
CA GLY A 185 13.86 6.59 26.72
C GLY A 185 13.27 5.91 25.49
N TRP A 186 13.01 6.63 24.41
CA TRP A 186 12.44 6.07 23.18
C TRP A 186 13.55 5.50 22.31
N PHE A 187 13.43 4.25 21.92
CA PHE A 187 14.38 3.58 21.04
C PHE A 187 14.28 4.11 19.60
N SER A 188 14.86 5.28 19.36
CA SER A 188 14.75 6.09 18.14
C SER A 188 16.11 6.51 17.57
N ARG A 189 17.22 6.20 18.27
CA ARG A 189 18.57 6.60 17.87
C ARG A 189 19.40 5.40 17.41
N LEU A 190 20.34 5.66 16.52
CA LEU A 190 21.48 4.78 16.27
C LEU A 190 22.72 5.46 16.86
N GLU A 191 23.38 4.79 17.78
CA GLU A 191 24.63 5.26 18.37
C GLU A 191 25.81 4.83 17.51
N ILE A 192 26.64 5.82 17.15
CA ILE A 192 27.89 5.64 16.43
C ILE A 192 29.00 5.87 17.46
N PRO A 193 29.85 4.87 17.74
CA PRO A 193 30.92 5.05 18.72
C PRO A 193 31.94 6.06 18.20
N VAL A 194 32.14 7.16 18.94
CA VAL A 194 33.11 8.22 18.61
C VAL A 194 34.21 8.30 19.68
N GLY A 195 35.00 7.22 19.76
CA GLY A 195 36.11 7.12 20.71
C GLY A 195 35.69 7.39 22.16
N GLU A 196 36.55 8.06 22.92
CA GLU A 196 36.31 8.40 24.34
C GLU A 196 35.38 9.61 24.54
N THR A 197 35.04 10.34 23.46
CA THR A 197 34.23 11.57 23.49
C THR A 197 32.74 11.35 23.69
N GLY A 198 32.29 10.07 23.76
CA GLY A 198 30.89 9.67 23.81
C GLY A 198 30.31 9.33 22.44
N PRO A 199 29.17 8.60 22.37
CA PRO A 199 28.59 8.19 21.09
C PRO A 199 27.95 9.38 20.36
N GLY A 200 28.25 9.50 19.06
CA GLY A 200 27.43 10.29 18.16
C GLY A 200 26.07 9.60 17.98
N SER A 201 25.00 10.35 17.77
CA SER A 201 23.68 9.74 17.55
C SER A 201 22.98 10.30 16.32
N MET A 202 22.21 9.43 15.66
CA MET A 202 21.38 9.78 14.51
C MET A 202 19.99 9.18 14.66
N THR A 203 18.98 9.87 14.16
CA THR A 203 17.61 9.34 14.13
C THR A 203 17.55 8.08 13.27
N PHE A 204 17.00 7.00 13.82
CA PHE A 204 17.01 5.68 13.23
C PHE A 204 15.65 5.00 13.37
N PHE A 205 15.34 4.05 12.48
CA PHE A 205 14.08 3.30 12.50
C PHE A 205 14.08 2.23 13.60
N GLY A 206 14.14 2.65 14.87
CA GLY A 206 14.11 1.79 16.05
C GLY A 206 12.71 1.40 16.51
N TRP A 207 12.60 0.82 17.72
CA TRP A 207 11.32 0.35 18.28
C TRP A 207 10.27 1.46 18.40
N ALA A 208 10.69 2.70 18.64
CA ALA A 208 9.79 3.85 18.72
C ALA A 208 8.95 4.02 17.44
N TYR A 209 9.53 3.69 16.28
CA TYR A 209 8.86 3.76 14.97
C TYR A 209 8.25 2.42 14.57
N SER A 210 8.95 1.32 14.84
CA SER A 210 8.60 0.01 14.33
C SER A 210 7.45 -0.66 15.09
N VAL A 211 7.33 -0.46 16.41
CA VAL A 211 6.24 -1.07 17.22
C VAL A 211 4.86 -0.56 16.79
N PRO A 212 4.59 0.76 16.71
CA PRO A 212 3.29 1.24 16.25
C PRO A 212 2.94 0.76 14.84
N ALA A 213 3.92 0.73 13.93
CA ALA A 213 3.73 0.23 12.57
C ALA A 213 3.43 -1.28 12.54
N LEU A 214 4.12 -2.09 13.35
CA LEU A 214 3.86 -3.53 13.50
C LEU A 214 2.44 -3.79 14.03
N VAL A 215 1.99 -3.04 15.04
CA VAL A 215 0.63 -3.15 15.57
C VAL A 215 -0.40 -2.83 14.50
N ALA A 216 -0.23 -1.71 13.77
CA ALA A 216 -1.14 -1.34 12.68
C ALA A 216 -1.16 -2.41 11.57
N ILE A 217 -0.01 -2.96 11.20
CA ILE A 217 0.10 -4.01 10.18
C ILE A 217 -0.51 -5.33 10.66
N ALA A 218 -0.37 -5.68 11.95
CA ALA A 218 -1.00 -6.88 12.51
C ALA A 218 -2.53 -6.79 12.45
N VAL A 219 -3.11 -5.65 12.84
CA VAL A 219 -4.55 -5.41 12.74
C VAL A 219 -5.01 -5.42 11.28
N LEU A 220 -4.29 -4.72 10.40
CA LEU A 220 -4.56 -4.73 8.96
C LEU A 220 -4.55 -6.15 8.39
N THR A 221 -3.56 -6.97 8.75
CA THR A 221 -3.43 -8.36 8.29
C THR A 221 -4.63 -9.19 8.75
N ALA A 222 -5.05 -9.05 10.02
CA ALA A 222 -6.23 -9.72 10.54
C ALA A 222 -7.50 -9.33 9.78
N LEU A 223 -7.68 -8.04 9.46
CA LEU A 223 -8.84 -7.55 8.69
C LEU A 223 -8.83 -8.01 7.24
N VAL A 224 -7.66 -8.07 6.59
CA VAL A 224 -7.52 -8.59 5.22
C VAL A 224 -7.88 -10.06 5.19
N VAL A 225 -7.29 -10.87 6.08
CA VAL A 225 -7.57 -12.31 6.19
C VAL A 225 -9.04 -12.54 6.52
N GLY A 226 -9.60 -11.78 7.46
CA GLY A 226 -11.01 -11.84 7.82
C GLY A 226 -11.93 -11.49 6.64
N SER A 227 -11.60 -10.46 5.87
CA SER A 227 -12.36 -10.04 4.69
C SER A 227 -12.33 -11.11 3.59
N LEU A 228 -11.15 -11.66 3.29
CA LEU A 228 -10.99 -12.75 2.35
C LEU A 228 -11.72 -14.02 2.80
N ARG A 229 -11.68 -14.30 4.10
CA ARG A 229 -12.39 -15.42 4.72
C ARG A 229 -13.90 -15.26 4.56
N ASN A 230 -14.46 -14.11 4.93
CA ASN A 230 -15.88 -13.80 4.81
C ASN A 230 -16.36 -13.89 3.36
N ASP A 231 -15.58 -13.39 2.41
CA ASP A 231 -15.91 -13.48 0.99
C ASP A 231 -15.87 -14.93 0.46
N SER A 232 -14.92 -15.74 0.95
CA SER A 232 -14.76 -17.13 0.52
C SER A 232 -15.88 -18.06 1.02
N PHE A 233 -16.37 -17.84 2.25
CA PHE A 233 -17.38 -18.70 2.88
C PHE A 233 -18.82 -18.40 2.47
N ARG A 234 -19.05 -17.33 1.73
CA ARG A 234 -20.38 -16.96 1.24
C ARG A 234 -20.96 -18.06 0.33
N PRO A 235 -22.19 -18.54 0.58
CA PRO A 235 -22.89 -19.43 -0.35
C PRO A 235 -23.07 -18.81 -1.74
N PHE A 236 -23.06 -19.64 -2.80
CA PHE A 236 -23.47 -19.19 -4.13
C PHE A 236 -24.99 -19.02 -4.17
N VAL A 237 -25.48 -18.02 -4.90
CA VAL A 237 -26.93 -17.73 -4.93
C VAL A 237 -27.66 -18.76 -5.79
N ARG A 238 -27.11 -19.10 -6.97
CA ARG A 238 -27.65 -20.10 -7.90
C ARG A 238 -26.55 -20.86 -8.67
N PRO A 239 -26.80 -22.11 -9.12
CA PRO A 239 -25.82 -22.90 -9.88
C PRO A 239 -25.33 -22.20 -11.17
N GLU A 240 -26.23 -21.53 -11.89
CA GLU A 240 -25.94 -20.91 -13.19
C GLU A 240 -25.00 -19.70 -13.05
N THR A 241 -24.94 -19.11 -11.85
CA THR A 241 -24.17 -17.89 -11.54
C THR A 241 -22.78 -18.17 -10.96
N VAL A 242 -22.44 -19.44 -10.71
CA VAL A 242 -21.20 -19.85 -10.02
C VAL A 242 -19.94 -19.31 -10.71
N GLY A 243 -19.91 -19.32 -12.05
CA GLY A 243 -18.77 -18.80 -12.81
C GLY A 243 -18.57 -17.29 -12.61
N ALA A 244 -19.65 -16.51 -12.73
CA ALA A 244 -19.61 -15.06 -12.57
C ALA A 244 -19.30 -14.65 -11.12
N GLU A 245 -19.89 -15.32 -10.13
CA GLU A 245 -19.58 -15.06 -8.71
C GLU A 245 -18.14 -15.43 -8.37
N THR A 246 -17.61 -16.54 -8.90
CA THR A 246 -16.21 -16.94 -8.70
C THR A 246 -15.25 -15.90 -9.26
N ALA A 247 -15.52 -15.39 -10.47
CA ALA A 247 -14.73 -14.31 -11.06
C ALA A 247 -14.77 -13.03 -10.20
N ALA A 248 -15.95 -12.63 -9.72
CA ALA A 248 -16.11 -11.46 -8.86
C ALA A 248 -15.37 -11.59 -7.51
N ARG A 249 -15.35 -12.79 -6.92
CA ARG A 249 -14.58 -13.08 -5.69
C ARG A 249 -13.08 -13.02 -5.94
N ARG A 250 -12.59 -13.57 -7.07
CA ARG A 250 -11.18 -13.45 -7.48
C ARG A 250 -10.77 -11.99 -7.67
N ASP A 251 -11.60 -11.18 -8.31
CA ASP A 251 -11.36 -9.75 -8.49
C ASP A 251 -11.32 -8.99 -7.16
N THR A 252 -12.20 -9.35 -6.23
CA THR A 252 -12.24 -8.76 -4.88
C THR A 252 -10.98 -9.15 -4.11
N ALA A 253 -10.63 -10.43 -4.10
CA ALA A 253 -9.42 -10.94 -3.47
C ALA A 253 -8.15 -10.29 -4.03
N ALA A 254 -8.05 -10.15 -5.36
CA ALA A 254 -6.93 -9.48 -6.01
C ALA A 254 -6.85 -7.99 -5.63
N LEU A 255 -7.98 -7.27 -5.59
CA LEU A 255 -8.02 -5.87 -5.17
C LEU A 255 -7.52 -5.72 -3.73
N LEU A 256 -8.10 -6.48 -2.79
CA LEU A 256 -7.74 -6.42 -1.38
C LEU A 256 -6.27 -6.78 -1.16
N THR A 257 -5.78 -7.83 -1.80
CA THR A 257 -4.38 -8.26 -1.68
C THR A 257 -3.43 -7.18 -2.22
N ARG A 258 -3.75 -6.52 -3.34
CA ARG A 258 -2.90 -5.46 -3.91
C ARG A 258 -2.89 -4.19 -3.08
N LEU A 259 -4.02 -3.79 -2.50
CA LEU A 259 -4.07 -2.67 -1.55
C LEU A 259 -3.21 -2.97 -0.32
N PHE A 260 -3.28 -4.21 0.18
CA PHE A 260 -2.43 -4.67 1.28
C PHE A 260 -0.95 -4.61 0.92
N ILE A 261 -0.53 -5.23 -0.21
CA ILE A 261 0.86 -5.19 -0.69
C ILE A 261 1.36 -3.76 -0.79
N ALA A 262 0.60 -2.87 -1.44
CA ALA A 262 1.02 -1.49 -1.61
C ALA A 262 1.23 -0.78 -0.26
N THR A 263 0.34 -1.01 0.71
CA THR A 263 0.46 -0.44 2.05
C THR A 263 1.74 -0.90 2.75
N ILE A 264 2.05 -2.20 2.68
CA ILE A 264 3.27 -2.76 3.27
C ILE A 264 4.51 -2.20 2.57
N LEU A 265 4.52 -2.14 1.23
CA LEU A 265 5.63 -1.60 0.46
C LEU A 265 5.88 -0.11 0.74
N LEU A 266 4.82 0.68 0.92
CA LEU A 266 4.94 2.10 1.25
C LEU A 266 5.60 2.29 2.62
N THR A 267 5.16 1.51 3.61
CA THR A 267 5.69 1.53 4.98
C THR A 267 7.13 1.05 5.02
N LEU A 268 7.42 -0.08 4.36
CA LEU A 268 8.76 -0.65 4.26
C LEU A 268 9.72 0.28 3.54
N GLY A 269 9.26 0.92 2.46
CA GLY A 269 10.08 1.87 1.71
C GLY A 269 10.45 3.10 2.55
N GLY A 270 9.52 3.61 3.36
CA GLY A 270 9.82 4.65 4.36
C GLY A 270 10.84 4.20 5.39
N ALA A 271 10.69 2.99 5.93
CA ALA A 271 11.64 2.43 6.90
C ALA A 271 13.06 2.30 6.31
N TRP A 272 13.18 1.74 5.11
CA TRP A 272 14.49 1.59 4.43
C TRP A 272 15.10 2.92 4.05
N PHE A 273 14.29 3.89 3.64
CA PHE A 273 14.76 5.24 3.38
C PHE A 273 15.38 5.87 4.65
N MET A 274 14.71 5.74 5.80
CA MET A 274 15.20 6.24 7.08
C MET A 274 16.49 5.53 7.54
N ILE A 275 16.51 4.20 7.47
CA ILE A 275 17.68 3.36 7.81
C ILE A 275 18.88 3.75 6.93
N GLY A 276 18.65 3.91 5.62
CA GLY A 276 19.67 4.36 4.68
C GLY A 276 20.14 5.77 4.98
N GLY A 277 19.22 6.70 5.25
CA GLY A 277 19.53 8.08 5.62
C GLY A 277 20.47 8.16 6.83
N ALA A 278 20.16 7.42 7.89
CA ALA A 278 21.00 7.32 9.08
C ALA A 278 22.40 6.76 8.77
N GLY A 279 22.51 5.76 7.88
CA GLY A 279 23.78 5.17 7.51
C GLY A 279 24.62 6.03 6.57
N THR A 280 23.99 6.88 5.75
CA THR A 280 24.69 7.86 4.89
C THR A 280 25.12 9.10 5.63
N GLY A 281 24.55 9.37 6.80
CA GLY A 281 24.95 10.45 7.67
C GLY A 281 26.32 10.20 8.31
N ALA A 282 26.97 11.28 8.72
CA ALA A 282 28.20 11.21 9.50
C ALA A 282 28.13 12.19 10.68
N VAL A 283 28.68 11.78 11.83
CA VAL A 283 28.78 12.61 13.03
C VAL A 283 30.19 13.18 13.07
N GLY A 284 30.29 14.51 13.18
CA GLY A 284 31.56 15.22 13.24
C GLY A 284 31.94 15.58 14.67
N VAL A 285 33.18 15.32 15.06
CA VAL A 285 33.79 15.83 16.30
C VAL A 285 34.93 16.76 15.94
N GLY A 286 34.82 18.03 16.36
CA GLY A 286 35.88 19.02 16.19
C GLY A 286 36.87 18.95 17.34
N ILE A 287 38.15 18.71 17.03
CA ILE A 287 39.23 18.79 18.00
C ILE A 287 39.95 20.14 17.77
N PRO A 288 39.97 21.05 18.78
CA PRO A 288 40.66 22.33 18.67
C PRO A 288 42.11 22.13 18.23
N GLY A 289 42.52 22.81 17.16
CA GLY A 289 43.89 22.73 16.62
C GLY A 289 44.17 21.57 15.66
N PHE A 290 43.27 20.58 15.52
CA PHE A 290 43.47 19.40 14.66
C PHE A 290 42.41 19.22 13.57
N GLY A 291 41.26 19.90 13.67
CA GLY A 291 40.20 19.87 12.66
C GLY A 291 39.02 18.98 13.04
N MET A 292 38.15 18.72 12.06
CA MET A 292 36.91 17.95 12.25
C MET A 292 37.08 16.51 11.77
N PHE A 293 36.82 15.56 12.66
CA PHE A 293 36.84 14.12 12.38
C PHE A 293 35.42 13.62 12.18
N MET A 294 35.17 12.91 11.09
CA MET A 294 33.84 12.39 10.74
C MET A 294 33.77 10.88 11.00
N PHE A 295 32.74 10.45 11.70
CA PHE A 295 32.45 9.06 12.01
C PHE A 295 31.13 8.66 11.35
N SER A 296 31.09 7.49 10.73
CA SER A 296 29.91 6.96 10.05
C SER A 296 29.47 5.63 10.65
N ALA A 297 28.24 5.22 10.38
CA ALA A 297 27.73 3.93 10.81
C ALA A 297 28.52 2.78 10.17
N GLY A 298 28.65 1.64 10.87
CA GLY A 298 29.37 0.46 10.38
C GLY A 298 28.83 -0.13 9.07
N TYR A 299 27.61 0.25 8.66
CA TYR A 299 26.98 -0.15 7.40
C TYR A 299 26.94 0.96 6.33
N ALA A 300 27.70 2.05 6.51
CA ALA A 300 27.67 3.23 5.63
C ALA A 300 27.91 2.91 4.14
N SER A 301 28.71 1.88 3.83
CA SER A 301 28.94 1.43 2.45
C SER A 301 27.69 0.89 1.76
N PHE A 302 26.74 0.33 2.52
CA PHE A 302 25.47 -0.22 2.03
C PHE A 302 24.30 0.75 2.18
N ALA A 303 24.45 1.79 3.01
CA ALA A 303 23.39 2.74 3.31
C ALA A 303 22.76 3.41 2.08
N PRO A 304 23.51 3.79 1.02
CA PRO A 304 22.91 4.32 -0.21
C PRO A 304 21.95 3.34 -0.90
N ALA A 305 22.25 2.04 -0.82
CA ALA A 305 21.39 1.01 -1.41
C ALA A 305 20.02 0.95 -0.71
N PHE A 306 19.99 1.14 0.62
CA PHE A 306 18.73 1.23 1.38
C PHE A 306 17.90 2.44 0.99
N VAL A 307 18.54 3.60 0.76
CA VAL A 307 17.82 4.79 0.28
C VAL A 307 17.19 4.54 -1.09
N VAL A 308 17.98 4.04 -2.05
CA VAL A 308 17.50 3.75 -3.41
C VAL A 308 16.38 2.71 -3.39
N ALA A 309 16.55 1.64 -2.63
CA ALA A 309 15.55 0.60 -2.49
C ALA A 309 14.28 1.12 -1.79
N GLY A 310 14.42 1.99 -0.78
CA GLY A 310 13.30 2.64 -0.11
C GLY A 310 12.45 3.46 -1.08
N VAL A 311 13.09 4.30 -1.89
CA VAL A 311 12.44 5.08 -2.97
C VAL A 311 11.75 4.16 -3.97
N ALA A 312 12.42 3.08 -4.41
CA ALA A 312 11.87 2.13 -5.36
C ALA A 312 10.62 1.41 -4.82
N LEU A 313 10.63 1.02 -3.54
CA LEU A 313 9.50 0.37 -2.87
C LEU A 313 8.30 1.33 -2.73
N GLN A 314 8.54 2.58 -2.32
CA GLN A 314 7.51 3.61 -2.26
C GLN A 314 6.90 3.87 -3.64
N ALA A 315 7.74 3.98 -4.68
CA ALA A 315 7.27 4.19 -6.03
C ALA A 315 6.44 3.00 -6.55
N ALA A 316 6.89 1.77 -6.30
CA ALA A 316 6.16 0.55 -6.64
C ALA A 316 4.79 0.49 -5.93
N ALA A 317 4.73 0.89 -4.66
CA ALA A 317 3.49 0.97 -3.89
C ALA A 317 2.49 1.94 -4.53
N VAL A 318 2.92 3.17 -4.82
CA VAL A 318 2.06 4.18 -5.45
C VAL A 318 1.58 3.73 -6.82
N VAL A 319 2.46 3.16 -7.65
CA VAL A 319 2.09 2.61 -8.96
C VAL A 319 1.05 1.50 -8.81
N LEU A 320 1.22 0.58 -7.84
CA LEU A 320 0.27 -0.50 -7.59
C LEU A 320 -1.11 0.06 -7.20
N LEU A 321 -1.16 1.08 -6.34
CA LEU A 321 -2.39 1.76 -5.95
C LEU A 321 -3.08 2.41 -7.16
N LEU A 322 -2.35 3.13 -8.01
CA LEU A 322 -2.91 3.73 -9.22
C LEU A 322 -3.40 2.67 -10.23
N LEU A 323 -2.73 1.52 -10.31
CA LEU A 323 -3.19 0.39 -11.13
C LEU A 323 -4.51 -0.18 -10.63
N THR A 324 -4.74 -0.24 -9.31
CA THR A 324 -6.05 -0.68 -8.76
C THR A 324 -7.19 0.25 -9.20
N ILE A 325 -6.96 1.57 -9.19
CA ILE A 325 -7.92 2.57 -9.70
C ILE A 325 -8.19 2.33 -11.19
N ARG A 326 -7.14 2.18 -12.02
CA ARG A 326 -7.26 2.00 -13.47
C ARG A 326 -8.03 0.74 -13.84
N MET A 327 -7.69 -0.40 -13.24
CA MET A 327 -8.36 -1.68 -13.53
C MET A 327 -9.86 -1.58 -13.27
N ARG A 328 -10.25 -0.86 -12.22
CA ARG A 328 -11.66 -0.72 -11.83
C ARG A 328 -12.43 0.29 -12.69
N ARG A 329 -11.78 1.35 -13.18
CA ARG A 329 -12.37 2.24 -14.19
C ARG A 329 -12.72 1.48 -15.48
N ARG A 330 -11.85 0.57 -15.93
CA ARG A 330 -12.11 -0.27 -17.12
C ARG A 330 -13.30 -1.22 -16.94
N LEU A 331 -13.42 -1.85 -15.77
CA LEU A 331 -14.54 -2.74 -15.45
C LEU A 331 -15.89 -2.03 -15.27
N GLY A 332 -15.88 -0.73 -14.97
CA GLY A 332 -17.09 0.11 -14.92
C GLY A 332 -17.58 0.56 -16.29
N GLN A 333 -16.70 0.54 -17.30
CA GLN A 333 -17.01 0.94 -18.68
C GLN A 333 -17.48 -0.22 -19.56
N MET A 334 -17.37 -1.47 -19.10
CA MET A 334 -17.89 -2.63 -19.81
C MET A 334 -19.43 -2.71 -19.64
N PRO A 335 -20.21 -2.60 -20.72
CA PRO A 335 -21.66 -2.81 -20.70
C PRO A 335 -21.98 -4.21 -20.16
N ALA A 336 -23.08 -4.35 -19.43
CA ALA A 336 -23.54 -5.65 -18.93
C ALA A 336 -23.77 -6.61 -20.11
N ALA A 337 -23.12 -7.77 -20.09
CA ALA A 337 -23.28 -8.79 -21.12
C ALA A 337 -24.68 -9.42 -21.03
N PRO A 338 -25.45 -9.51 -22.13
CA PRO A 338 -26.72 -10.23 -22.13
C PRO A 338 -26.49 -11.74 -22.07
N ALA A 339 -27.38 -12.44 -21.35
CA ALA A 339 -27.38 -13.89 -21.22
C ALA A 339 -27.71 -14.55 -22.57
N HIS A 340 -26.96 -15.60 -22.91
CA HIS A 340 -27.13 -16.35 -24.16
C HIS A 340 -28.56 -16.94 -24.27
N LEU A 341 -29.24 -16.59 -25.35
CA LEU A 341 -30.43 -17.28 -25.86
C LEU A 341 -30.03 -18.71 -26.24
N SER A 342 -30.55 -19.70 -25.50
CA SER A 342 -30.73 -21.05 -26.03
C SER A 342 -31.78 -20.93 -27.14
N THR A 343 -31.33 -20.98 -28.39
CA THR A 343 -32.23 -21.21 -29.52
C THR A 343 -32.84 -22.59 -29.35
N ASP A 344 -34.09 -22.64 -28.89
CA ASP A 344 -35.02 -23.69 -29.25
C ASP A 344 -35.12 -23.70 -30.78
N VAL A 345 -34.36 -24.59 -31.41
CA VAL A 345 -34.67 -25.05 -32.76
C VAL A 345 -35.70 -26.14 -32.59
N ALA A 346 -36.96 -25.73 -32.57
CA ALA A 346 -38.09 -26.61 -32.86
C ALA A 346 -38.39 -26.50 -34.36
N ALA A 347 -37.92 -27.50 -35.12
CA ALA A 347 -38.58 -28.13 -36.27
C ALA A 347 -37.63 -29.17 -36.87
#